data_AF-A0A382NQD2-F1
#
_entry.id   AF-A0A382NQD2-F1
#
_cell.length_a   1.000
_cell.length_b   1.000
_cell.length_c   1.000
_cell.angle_alpha   90.00
_cell.angle_beta   90.00
_cell.angle_gamma   90.00
#
_symmetry.space_group_name_H-M   'P 1'
#
loop_
_entity.id
_entity.type
_entity.pdbx_description
1 polymer ?
#
loop_
_entity_poly.entity_id
_entity_poly.type
_entity_poly.pdbx_seq_one_letter_code
_entity_poly.pdbx_strand_id
1 'polypeptide(L)' 'MDWLTKAGDWVKGIAHISILLIALGVVWQVLFGKVVPFVGGDIVGNISGLVTSLGSGGLVGLITVGILLWLFRHFDE' A
#
# COMPACT_ATOMS: atom_id res chain seq x y z
N MET A 1 26.44 14.19 -1.38
CA MET A 1 25.18 14.36 -2.14
C MET A 1 24.80 13.08 -2.87
N ASP A 2 25.76 12.32 -3.39
CA ASP A 2 25.56 11.00 -4.05
C ASP A 2 24.83 9.93 -3.19
N TRP A 3 25.06 9.94 -1.89
CA TRP A 3 24.44 8.98 -0.96
C TRP A 3 22.96 9.23 -0.69
N LEU A 4 22.49 10.48 -0.80
CA LEU A 4 21.07 10.85 -0.66
C LEU A 4 20.28 10.34 -1.85
N THR A 5 20.82 10.49 -3.06
CA THR A 5 20.23 9.94 -4.29
C THR A 5 20.14 8.42 -4.21
N LYS A 6 21.25 7.75 -3.84
CA LYS A 6 21.27 6.29 -3.63
C LYS A 6 20.23 5.84 -2.59
N ALA A 7 20.13 6.55 -1.46
CA ALA A 7 19.12 6.23 -0.46
C ALA A 7 17.69 6.41 -1.00
N GLY A 8 17.44 7.47 -1.77
CA GLY A 8 16.18 7.68 -2.48
C GLY A 8 15.84 6.52 -3.42
N ASP A 9 16.80 6.07 -4.22
CA ASP A 9 16.62 4.95 -5.15
C ASP A 9 16.30 3.63 -4.42
N TRP A 10 16.96 3.37 -3.28
CA TRP A 10 16.65 2.22 -2.44
C TRP A 10 15.23 2.27 -1.89
N VAL A 11 14.77 3.44 -1.40
CA VAL A 11 13.41 3.61 -0.88
C VAL A 11 12.38 3.38 -1.98
N LYS A 12 12.60 3.93 -3.19
CA LYS A 12 11.76 3.68 -4.36
C LYS A 12 11.69 2.19 -4.70
N GLY A 13 12.85 1.52 -4.74
CA GLY A 13 12.92 0.08 -5.00
C GLY A 13 12.16 -0.76 -3.97
N ILE A 14 12.33 -0.48 -2.68
CA ILE A 14 11.64 -1.19 -1.59
C ILE A 14 10.13 -0.95 -1.64
N ALA A 15 9.69 0.29 -1.90
CA ALA A 15 8.26 0.59 -2.04
C ALA A 15 7.63 -0.17 -3.22
N HIS A 16 8.32 -0.22 -4.36
CA HIS A 16 7.86 -0.95 -5.54
C HIS A 16 7.72 -2.46 -5.25
N ILE A 17 8.71 -3.05 -4.60
CA ILE A 17 8.68 -4.46 -4.16
C ILE A 17 7.52 -4.67 -3.17
N SER A 18 7.31 -3.75 -2.23
CA SER A 18 6.26 -3.85 -1.22
C SER A 18 4.86 -3.86 -1.85
N ILE A 19 4.63 -3.04 -2.88
CA ILE A 19 3.36 -3.02 -3.62
C ILE A 19 3.12 -4.35 -4.34
N LEU A 20 4.15 -4.92 -4.99
CA LEU A 20 4.08 -6.25 -5.61
C LEU A 20 3.76 -7.35 -4.58
N LEU A 21 4.36 -7.28 -3.39
CA LEU A 21 4.09 -8.22 -2.30
C LEU A 21 2.66 -8.11 -1.78
N ILE A 22 2.11 -6.90 -1.65
CA ILE A 22 0.69 -6.70 -1.28
C ILE A 22 -0.22 -7.29 -2.36
N ALA A 23 0.05 -7.02 -3.64
CA ALA A 23 -0.75 -7.56 -4.74
C ALA A 23 -0.75 -9.10 -4.74
N LEU A 24 0.43 -9.72 -4.57
CA LEU A 24 0.55 -11.17 -4.45
C LEU A 24 -0.22 -11.70 -3.23
N GLY A 25 -0.06 -11.04 -2.08
CA GLY A 25 -0.72 -11.41 -0.84
C GLY A 25 -2.25 -11.34 -0.94
N VAL A 26 -2.81 -10.33 -1.61
CA VAL A 26 -4.26 -10.23 -1.85
C VAL A 26 -4.77 -11.41 -2.68
N VAL A 27 -4.10 -11.75 -3.79
CA VAL A 27 -4.49 -12.90 -4.62
C VAL A 27 -4.47 -14.20 -3.81
N TRP A 28 -3.42 -14.41 -3.03
CA TRP A 28 -3.26 -15.61 -2.23
C TRP A 28 -4.29 -15.71 -1.11
N GLN A 29 -4.57 -14.59 -0.45
CA GLN A 29 -5.57 -14.58 0.62
C GLN A 29 -6.98 -14.83 0.10
N VAL A 30 -7.28 -14.41 -1.14
CA VAL A 30 -8.55 -14.75 -1.81
C VAL A 30 -8.62 -16.25 -2.14
N LEU A 31 -7.51 -16.86 -2.57
CA LEU A 31 -7.47 -18.28 -2.94
C LEU A 31 -7.46 -19.24 -1.74
N PHE A 32 -6.67 -18.94 -0.72
CA PHE A 32 -6.39 -19.83 0.40
C PHE A 32 -7.02 -19.38 1.72
N GLY A 33 -7.64 -18.19 1.75
CA GLY A 33 -8.18 -17.59 2.97
C GLY A 33 -7.10 -16.94 3.84
N LYS A 34 -7.36 -16.81 5.14
CA LYS A 34 -6.60 -15.97 6.09
C LYS A 34 -5.14 -16.39 6.33
N VAL A 35 -4.77 -17.63 6.02
CA VAL A 35 -3.43 -18.15 6.32
C VAL A 35 -2.59 -18.13 5.05
N VAL A 36 -1.92 -17.02 4.79
CA VAL A 36 -0.94 -16.90 3.70
C VAL A 36 0.46 -17.26 4.25
N PRO A 37 1.23 -18.19 3.63
CA PRO A 37 2.45 -18.78 4.22
C PRO A 37 3.60 -17.80 4.51
N PHE A 38 3.56 -16.57 4.00
CA PHE A 38 4.66 -15.60 4.07
C PHE A 38 4.24 -14.20 4.52
N VAL A 39 2.94 -13.93 4.60
CA VAL A 39 2.39 -12.71 5.19
C VAL A 39 1.44 -13.17 6.29
N GLY A 40 1.94 -13.30 7.52
CA GLY A 40 1.19 -13.85 8.66
C GLY A 40 0.03 -12.97 9.17
N GLY A 41 -0.71 -12.29 8.28
CA GLY A 41 -1.75 -11.32 8.60
C GLY A 41 -2.86 -11.22 7.55
N ASP A 42 -3.91 -10.48 7.89
CA ASP A 42 -5.11 -10.28 7.06
C ASP A 42 -4.99 -9.01 6.20
N ILE A 43 -4.43 -9.15 5.00
CA ILE A 43 -4.18 -8.06 4.05
C ILE A 43 -5.51 -7.49 3.54
N VAL A 44 -6.45 -8.34 3.13
CA VAL A 44 -7.76 -7.90 2.62
C VAL A 44 -8.57 -7.20 3.73
N GLY A 45 -8.51 -7.71 4.96
CA GLY A 45 -9.10 -7.09 6.15
C GLY A 45 -8.47 -5.73 6.46
N ASN A 46 -7.15 -5.60 6.37
CA ASN A 46 -6.47 -4.32 6.56
C ASN A 46 -6.88 -3.29 5.50
N ILE A 47 -6.91 -3.67 4.22
CA ILE A 47 -7.31 -2.77 3.12
C ILE A 47 -8.78 -2.37 3.27
N SER A 48 -9.67 -3.33 3.51
CA SER A 48 -11.10 -3.05 3.69
C SER A 48 -11.35 -2.16 4.91
N GLY A 49 -10.68 -2.39 6.04
CA GLY A 49 -10.76 -1.54 7.22
C GLY A 49 -10.31 -0.10 6.95
N LEU A 50 -9.22 0.08 6.20
CA LEU A 50 -8.77 1.41 5.76
C LEU A 50 -9.81 2.09 4.87
N VAL A 51 -10.36 1.37 3.88
CA VAL A 51 -11.39 1.90 2.98
C VAL A 51 -12.65 2.31 3.76
N THR A 52 -13.11 1.50 4.71
CA THR A 52 -14.24 1.82 5.57
C THR A 52 -13.95 3.06 6.43
N SER A 53 -12.77 3.15 7.02
CA SER A 53 -12.36 4.32 7.81
C SER A 53 -12.38 5.59 6.96
N LEU A 54 -11.82 5.54 5.76
CA LEU A 54 -11.82 6.68 4.83
C LEU A 54 -13.25 7.03 4.38
N GLY A 55 -14.07 6.05 4.03
CA GLY A 55 -15.47 6.27 3.62
C GLY A 55 -16.34 6.89 4.72
N SER A 56 -16.10 6.52 5.99
CA SER A 56 -16.85 7.06 7.14
C SER A 56 -16.56 8.55 7.41
N GLY A 57 -15.45 9.09 6.91
CA GLY A 57 -15.03 10.48 7.12
C GLY A 57 -15.71 11.51 6.19
N GLY A 58 -16.59 11.09 5.28
CA GLY A 58 -17.27 11.99 4.34
C GLY A 58 -16.30 12.79 3.47
N LEU A 59 -16.39 14.13 3.50
CA LEU A 59 -15.51 15.02 2.73
C LEU A 59 -14.03 14.88 3.12
N VAL A 60 -13.72 14.74 4.41
CA VAL A 60 -12.34 14.56 4.90
C VAL A 60 -11.74 13.26 4.36
N GLY A 61 -12.57 12.21 4.27
CA GLY A 61 -12.21 10.95 3.64
C GLY A 61 -11.80 11.13 2.18
N LEU A 62 -12.62 11.84 1.40
CA LEU A 62 -12.34 12.10 -0.01
C LEU A 62 -11.07 12.93 -0.23
N ILE A 63 -10.85 13.97 0.59
CA ILE A 63 -9.63 14.78 0.56
C ILE A 63 -8.41 13.90 0.86
N THR A 64 -8.51 13.03 1.87
CA THR A 64 -7.43 12.11 2.23
C THR A 64 -7.08 11.17 1.08
N VAL A 65 -8.08 10.57 0.42
CA VAL A 65 -7.87 9.75 -0.79
C VAL A 65 -7.20 10.56 -1.90
N GLY A 66 -7.64 11.80 -2.13
CA GLY A 66 -7.04 12.69 -3.13
C GLY A 66 -5.54 12.95 -2.88
N ILE A 67 -5.17 13.22 -1.62
CA ILE A 67 -3.77 13.41 -1.22
C ILE A 67 -2.96 12.13 -1.43
N LEU A 68 -3.48 10.97 -1.02
CA LEU A 68 -2.81 9.68 -1.21
C LEU A 68 -2.55 9.38 -2.69
N LEU A 69 -3.56 9.58 -3.55
CA LEU A 69 -3.43 9.39 -5.00
C LEU A 69 -2.40 10.33 -5.62
N TRP A 70 -2.37 11.59 -5.18
CA TRP A 70 -1.38 12.56 -5.65
C TRP A 70 0.03 12.16 -5.24
N LEU A 71 0.23 11.72 -3.99
CA LEU A 71 1.51 11.27 -3.46
C LEU A 71 2.02 10.03 -4.21
N PHE A 72 1.18 9.01 -4.38
CA PHE A 72 1.57 7.80 -5.11
C PHE A 72 1.93 8.07 -6.57
N ARG A 73 1.26 9.01 -7.23
CA ARG A 73 1.61 9.40 -8.60
C ARG A 73 2.94 10.12 -8.72
N HIS A 74 3.29 10.97 -7.74
CA HIS A 74 4.56 11.70 -7.73
C HIS A 74 5.70 10.92 -7.06
N PHE A 75 5.43 9.76 -6.48
CA PHE A 75 6.45 8.93 -5.82
C PHE A 75 7.46 8.34 -6.81
N ASP A 76 7.01 8.03 -8.03
CA ASP A 76 7.84 7.44 -9.07
C ASP A 76 8.66 8.48 -9.85
N GLU A 77 8.25 9.75 -9.84
CA GLU A 77 8.99 10.90 -10.41
C GLU A 77 10.26 11.20 -9.58
#